data_AF-A0A951BE38-F1
#
_entry.id   AF-A0A951BE38-F1
#
_cell.length_a   1.000
_cell.length_b   1.000
_cell.length_c   1.000
_cell.angle_alpha   90.00
_cell.angle_beta   90.00
_cell.angle_gamma   90.00
#
_symmetry.space_group_name_H-M   'P 1'
#
loop_
_entity.id
_entity.type
_entity.pdbx_description
1 polymer ?
#
loop_
_entity_poly.entity_id
_entity_poly.type
_entity_poly.pdbx_seq_one_letter_code
_entity_poly.pdbx_strand_id
1 'polypeptide(L)'
;MSAPSLSPTRRELLAAGAAAAATSMLPASLSAAADDSIRLFRVNFPEEALVDLRRRLTATRWPERETVSDDSQGMPLAMMEDLARYWASDYDWRRCEAKLNALPQ
;
A
#
# COMPACT_ATOMS: atom_id res chain seq x y z
N MET A 1 43.56 10.86 58.33
CA MET A 1 43.34 10.07 57.10
C MET A 1 42.32 10.83 56.27
N SER A 2 42.80 11.72 55.40
CA SER A 2 41.98 12.67 54.63
C SER A 2 41.38 11.98 53.41
N ALA A 3 40.06 12.09 53.22
CA ALA A 3 39.40 11.64 52.00
C ALA A 3 39.50 12.73 50.92
N PRO A 4 39.95 12.44 49.69
CA PRO A 4 39.81 13.38 48.58
C PRO A 4 38.38 13.32 48.02
N SER A 5 37.70 14.47 48.05
CA SER A 5 36.45 14.71 47.32
C SER A 5 36.75 14.85 45.82
N LEU A 6 36.19 13.97 45.00
CA LEU A 6 36.20 14.13 43.53
C LEU A 6 34.86 14.71 43.10
N SER A 7 34.77 16.04 43.08
CA SER A 7 33.65 16.75 42.47
C SER A 7 33.87 16.78 40.95
N PRO A 8 32.97 16.21 40.13
CA PRO A 8 33.13 16.23 38.68
C PRO A 8 33.08 17.67 38.17
N THR A 9 34.02 18.04 37.29
CA THR A 9 34.05 19.39 36.72
C THR A 9 33.00 19.55 35.63
N ARG A 10 32.45 20.77 35.48
CA ARG A 10 31.44 21.16 34.46
C ARG A 10 31.79 20.77 33.01
N ARG A 11 33.06 20.44 32.75
CA ARG A 11 33.57 20.07 31.43
C ARG A 11 33.29 18.60 31.07
N GLU A 12 33.10 17.72 32.05
CA GLU A 12 32.70 16.32 31.82
C GLU A 12 31.19 16.19 31.56
N LEU A 13 30.38 17.12 32.06
CA LEU A 13 28.91 17.12 31.88
C LEU A 13 28.43 17.57 30.50
N LEU A 14 29.33 18.06 29.62
CA LEU A 14 28.99 18.49 28.26
C LEU A 14 29.29 17.43 27.18
N ALA A 15 29.89 16.29 27.54
CA ALA A 15 30.25 15.24 26.58
C ALA A 15 29.21 14.10 26.46
N ALA A 16 28.16 14.09 27.29
CA ALA A 16 27.20 12.96 27.37
C ALA A 16 25.79 13.26 26.81
N GLY A 17 25.64 14.23 25.90
CA GLY A 17 24.32 14.75 25.53
C GLY A 17 24.04 15.01 24.05
N ALA A 18 24.70 14.31 23.12
CA ALA A 18 24.55 14.61 21.68
C ALA A 18 24.29 13.39 20.77
N ALA A 19 23.86 12.25 21.31
CA ALA A 19 23.52 11.08 20.48
C ALA A 19 22.02 10.70 20.47
N ALA A 20 21.19 11.24 21.38
CA ALA A 20 19.80 10.80 21.52
C ALA A 20 18.75 11.72 20.83
N ALA A 21 19.14 12.90 20.35
CA ALA A 21 18.19 13.87 19.79
C ALA A 21 18.06 13.83 18.25
N ALA A 22 18.91 13.09 17.55
CA ALA A 22 18.87 13.02 16.08
C ALA A 22 17.70 12.16 15.57
N THR A 23 17.19 11.22 16.38
CA THR A 23 16.09 10.33 15.98
C THR A 23 14.75 11.04 15.84
N SER A 24 14.53 12.16 16.53
CA SER A 24 13.27 12.94 16.47
C SER A 24 13.18 13.90 15.29
N MET A 25 14.24 14.04 14.48
CA MET A 25 14.26 14.94 13.31
C MET A 25 14.19 14.21 11.97
N LEU A 26 14.07 12.88 11.99
CA LEU A 26 13.85 12.12 10.77
C LEU A 26 12.40 12.32 10.33
N PRO A 27 12.12 12.81 9.10
CA PRO A 27 10.76 12.78 8.57
C PRO A 27 10.23 11.35 8.62
N ALA A 28 8.96 11.17 8.98
CA ALA A 28 8.33 9.84 9.17
C ALA A 28 8.52 8.91 7.95
N SER A 29 8.77 9.47 6.78
CA SER A 29 9.12 8.79 5.53
C SER A 29 10.46 8.03 5.54
N LEU A 30 11.40 8.34 6.45
CA LEU A 30 12.64 7.59 6.63
C LEU A 30 12.51 6.44 7.66
N SER A 31 11.42 6.38 8.44
CA SER A 31 11.18 5.28 9.38
C SER A 31 10.58 4.04 8.69
N ALA A 32 10.01 4.19 7.49
CA ALA A 32 9.43 3.07 6.75
C ALA A 32 10.48 2.06 6.26
N ALA A 33 11.76 2.46 6.19
CA ALA A 33 12.86 1.63 5.72
C ALA A 33 13.70 1.00 6.84
N ALA A 34 13.23 1.03 8.09
CA ALA A 34 14.02 0.60 9.26
C ALA A 34 13.67 -0.81 9.78
N ASP A 35 12.73 -1.51 9.15
CA ASP A 35 12.26 -2.81 9.64
C ASP A 35 12.42 -3.91 8.58
N ASP A 36 13.49 -4.68 8.72
CA ASP A 36 13.82 -5.86 7.90
C ASP A 36 13.02 -7.11 8.30
N SER A 37 12.02 -6.98 9.20
CA SER A 37 11.19 -8.13 9.58
C SER A 37 10.24 -8.54 8.45
N ILE A 38 10.18 -9.86 8.20
CA ILE A 38 9.18 -10.45 7.32
C ILE A 38 7.83 -10.39 8.03
N ARG A 39 6.87 -9.66 7.45
CA ARG A 39 5.50 -9.54 7.97
C ARG A 39 4.55 -10.36 7.11
N LEU A 40 3.62 -11.03 7.76
CA LEU A 40 2.52 -11.70 7.06
C LEU A 40 1.66 -10.67 6.33
N PHE A 41 1.52 -10.83 5.02
CA PHE A 41 0.56 -10.06 4.24
C PHE A 41 -0.72 -10.87 4.03
N ARG A 42 -1.87 -10.19 4.09
CA ARG A 42 -3.16 -10.77 3.69
C ARG A 42 -3.89 -9.79 2.80
N VAL A 43 -4.35 -10.29 1.66
CA VAL A 43 -5.20 -9.53 0.74
C VAL A 43 -6.56 -9.33 1.41
N ASN A 44 -7.03 -8.09 1.40
CA ASN A 44 -8.37 -7.73 1.82
C ASN A 44 -8.95 -6.75 0.81
N PHE A 45 -10.11 -7.05 0.25
CA PHE A 45 -10.92 -6.19 -0.60
C PHE A 45 -12.06 -5.62 0.26
N PRO A 46 -11.96 -4.36 0.71
CA PRO A 46 -13.01 -3.74 1.49
C PRO A 46 -14.33 -3.70 0.71
N GLU A 47 -15.45 -3.91 1.40
CA GLU A 47 -16.76 -3.96 0.73
C GLU A 47 -17.08 -2.63 0.03
N GLU A 48 -16.71 -1.50 0.64
CA GLU A 48 -16.85 -0.18 0.05
C GLU A 48 -16.09 -0.03 -1.26
N ALA A 49 -14.92 -0.68 -1.40
CA ALA A 49 -14.15 -0.66 -2.63
C ALA A 49 -14.81 -1.51 -3.74
N LEU A 50 -15.41 -2.65 -3.37
CA LEU A 50 -16.16 -3.49 -4.31
C LEU A 50 -17.47 -2.81 -4.77
N VAL A 51 -18.16 -2.12 -3.85
CA VAL A 51 -19.35 -1.32 -4.18
C VAL A 51 -18.96 -0.15 -5.10
N ASP A 52 -17.86 0.55 -4.80
CA ASP A 52 -17.34 1.63 -5.64
C ASP A 52 -16.96 1.13 -7.04
N LEU A 53 -16.28 -0.01 -7.12
CA LEU A 53 -15.93 -0.69 -8.37
C LEU A 53 -17.17 -0.94 -9.23
N ARG A 54 -18.20 -1.60 -8.67
CA ARG A 54 -19.45 -1.90 -9.39
C ARG A 54 -20.12 -0.61 -9.87
N ARG A 55 -20.21 0.42 -9.01
CA ARG A 55 -20.77 1.73 -9.38
C ARG A 55 -20.05 2.35 -10.57
N ARG A 56 -18.72 2.31 -10.58
CA ARG A 56 -17.89 2.89 -11.65
C ARG A 56 -18.03 2.11 -12.96
N LEU A 57 -18.03 0.78 -12.90
CA LEU A 57 -18.24 -0.06 -14.08
C LEU A 57 -19.60 0.22 -14.72
N THR A 58 -20.67 0.31 -13.93
CA THR A 58 -22.01 0.65 -14.45
C THR A 58 -22.12 2.07 -14.98
N ALA A 59 -21.36 3.03 -14.44
CA ALA A 59 -21.36 4.42 -14.87
C ALA A 59 -20.36 4.71 -16.03
N THR A 60 -19.77 3.67 -16.62
CA THR A 60 -18.78 3.82 -17.70
C THR A 60 -19.37 4.55 -18.89
N ARG A 61 -18.66 5.57 -19.38
CA ARG A 61 -18.98 6.25 -20.63
C ARG A 61 -18.18 5.58 -21.74
N TRP A 62 -18.88 4.95 -22.66
CA TRP A 62 -18.27 4.21 -23.76
C TRP A 62 -17.95 5.14 -24.94
N PRO A 63 -16.82 4.90 -25.64
CA PRO A 63 -16.54 5.55 -26.91
C PRO A 63 -17.45 5.00 -28.02
N GLU A 64 -17.31 5.56 -29.22
CA GLU A 64 -17.90 4.98 -30.43
C GLU A 64 -17.21 3.66 -30.79
N ARG A 65 -17.90 2.84 -31.58
CA ARG A 65 -17.38 1.56 -32.07
C ARG A 65 -16.22 1.78 -33.06
N GLU A 66 -15.32 0.80 -33.11
CA GLU A 66 -14.18 0.77 -34.03
C GLU A 66 -14.64 0.79 -35.50
N THR A 67 -13.74 1.27 -36.38
CA THR A 67 -14.01 1.37 -37.82
C THR A 67 -13.71 0.09 -38.60
N VAL A 68 -13.00 -0.86 -37.98
CA VAL A 68 -12.57 -2.13 -38.58
C VAL A 68 -13.33 -3.31 -37.96
N SER A 69 -13.38 -4.43 -38.68
CA SER A 69 -14.02 -5.66 -38.22
C SER A 69 -13.07 -6.63 -37.52
N ASP A 70 -11.77 -6.33 -37.50
CA ASP A 70 -10.73 -7.11 -36.83
C ASP A 70 -10.20 -6.38 -35.56
N ASP A 71 -9.20 -6.95 -34.90
CA ASP A 71 -8.58 -6.43 -33.68
C ASP A 71 -7.32 -5.57 -33.96
N SER A 72 -7.11 -5.15 -35.21
CA SER A 72 -5.93 -4.37 -35.59
C SER A 72 -5.83 -3.00 -34.90
N GLN A 73 -6.96 -2.49 -34.40
CA GLN A 73 -7.06 -1.24 -33.63
C GLN A 73 -7.06 -1.45 -32.11
N GLY A 74 -6.84 -2.68 -31.66
CA GLY A 74 -6.85 -3.06 -30.24
C GLY A 74 -8.12 -3.83 -29.86
N MET A 75 -8.44 -3.80 -28.57
CA MET A 75 -9.51 -4.64 -28.03
C MET A 75 -10.89 -4.08 -28.40
N PRO A 76 -11.77 -4.88 -29.03
CA PRO A 76 -13.07 -4.41 -29.47
C PRO A 76 -13.94 -3.93 -28.31
N LEU A 77 -14.73 -2.87 -28.53
CA LEU A 77 -15.62 -2.25 -27.56
C LEU A 77 -16.58 -3.27 -26.96
N ALA A 78 -17.17 -4.12 -27.79
CA ALA A 78 -18.08 -5.17 -27.33
C ALA A 78 -17.43 -6.10 -26.29
N MET A 79 -16.15 -6.43 -26.47
CA MET A 79 -15.42 -7.26 -25.50
C MET A 79 -15.19 -6.52 -24.17
N MET A 80 -14.93 -5.21 -24.23
CA MET A 80 -14.79 -4.38 -23.03
C MET A 80 -16.11 -4.19 -22.28
N GLU A 81 -17.20 -3.98 -23.00
CA GLU A 81 -18.54 -3.91 -22.41
C GLU A 81 -18.92 -5.24 -21.72
N ASP A 82 -18.61 -6.37 -22.36
CA ASP A 82 -18.86 -7.70 -21.79
C ASP A 82 -18.01 -7.97 -20.56
N LEU A 83 -16.73 -7.59 -20.58
CA LEU A 83 -15.85 -7.71 -19.41
C LEU A 83 -16.34 -6.85 -18.25
N ALA A 84 -16.69 -5.58 -18.52
CA ALA A 84 -17.19 -4.67 -17.51
C ALA A 84 -18.51 -5.16 -16.90
N ARG A 85 -19.41 -5.69 -17.73
CA ARG A 85 -20.66 -6.33 -17.29
C ARG A 85 -20.35 -7.48 -16.34
N TYR A 86 -19.53 -8.44 -16.78
CA TYR A 86 -19.16 -9.62 -16.00
C TYR A 86 -18.56 -9.24 -14.64
N TRP A 87 -17.67 -8.25 -14.58
CA TRP A 87 -17.08 -7.79 -13.32
C TRP A 87 -18.05 -7.03 -12.41
N ALA A 88 -19.05 -6.37 -12.98
CA ALA A 88 -20.06 -5.63 -12.22
C ALA A 88 -21.12 -6.56 -11.59
N SER A 89 -21.53 -7.63 -12.30
CA SER A 89 -22.62 -8.52 -11.87
C SER A 89 -22.19 -9.89 -11.38
N ASP A 90 -21.32 -10.58 -12.12
CA ASP A 90 -21.20 -12.04 -12.02
C ASP A 90 -19.88 -12.50 -11.38
N TYR A 91 -18.86 -11.64 -11.39
CA TYR A 91 -17.56 -11.98 -10.84
C TYR A 91 -17.56 -11.97 -9.30
N ASP A 92 -17.26 -13.13 -8.73
CA ASP A 92 -17.09 -13.29 -7.29
C ASP A 92 -15.68 -12.88 -6.84
N TRP A 93 -15.57 -11.62 -6.39
CA TRP A 93 -14.35 -11.05 -5.82
C TRP A 93 -13.90 -11.75 -4.53
N ARG A 94 -14.83 -12.31 -3.73
CA ARG A 94 -14.50 -13.02 -2.49
C ARG A 94 -13.84 -14.37 -2.79
N ARG A 95 -14.26 -15.03 -3.87
CA ARG A 95 -13.55 -16.21 -4.38
C ARG A 95 -12.12 -15.89 -4.81
N CYS A 96 -11.88 -14.73 -5.43
CA CYS A 96 -10.54 -14.30 -5.80
C CYS A 96 -9.67 -14.02 -4.57
N GLU A 97 -10.20 -13.25 -3.61
CA GLU A 97 -9.56 -12.94 -2.32
C GLU A 97 -9.14 -14.21 -1.56
N ALA A 98 -10.04 -15.20 -1.47
CA ALA A 98 -9.75 -16.47 -0.83
C ALA A 98 -8.62 -17.24 -1.52
N LYS A 99 -8.58 -17.24 -2.86
CA LYS A 99 -7.51 -17.88 -3.64
C LYS A 99 -6.16 -17.21 -3.41
N LEU A 100 -6.11 -15.88 -3.38
CA LEU A 100 -4.87 -15.13 -3.15
C LEU A 100 -4.32 -15.38 -1.74
N ASN A 101 -5.19 -15.46 -0.75
CA ASN A 101 -4.83 -15.75 0.64
C ASN A 101 -4.56 -17.23 0.94
N ALA A 102 -4.74 -18.13 -0.04
CA ALA A 102 -4.41 -19.55 0.13
C ALA A 102 -2.89 -19.83 0.03
N LEU A 103 -2.11 -18.84 -0.41
CA LEU A 103 -0.65 -18.90 -0.51
C LEU A 103 0.01 -17.98 0.53
N PRO A 104 1.23 -18.29 1.02
CA PRO A 104 2.00 -17.36 1.84
C PRO A 104 2.29 -16.06 1.08
N GLN A 105 2.21 -14.92 1.76
CA GLN A 105 2.42 -13.58 1.21
C GLN A 105 3.29 -12.74 2.15
#